data_AF-A0A3E0TW04-F1
#
_entry.id   AF-A0A3E0TW04-F1
#
_cell.length_a   1.000
_cell.length_b   1.000
_cell.length_c   1.000
_cell.angle_alpha   90.00
_cell.angle_beta   90.00
_cell.angle_gamma   90.00
#
_symmetry.space_group_name_H-M   'P 1'
#
loop_
_entity.id
_entity.type
_entity.pdbx_description
1 polymer ?
#
loop_
_entity_poly.entity_id
_entity_poly.type
_entity_poly.pdbx_seq_one_letter_code
_entity_poly.pdbx_strand_id
1 'polypeptide(L)'
;MRRQIAAEHKERTVFELIIIGVLIALLMANFLHSFLKQEGSISEAGFRALGNRFTTQVHAIHGQWLMDGQPSVVKLRDSQGQINQVTVNRFGWPDGDSCEHIWLQVLEMPMSLLNQPISALALNTQSPENNARAVQRVCRYYFSENQYFDYQRHSGKVLL
;
A
#
# COMPACT_ATOMS: atom_id res chain seq x y z
N MET A 1 -34.58 -26.15 -55.05
CA MET A 1 -34.08 -24.76 -55.19
C MET A 1 -34.26 -23.89 -53.95
N ARG A 2 -35.45 -23.66 -53.37
CA ARG A 2 -35.59 -22.78 -52.18
C ARG A 2 -34.79 -23.17 -50.92
N ARG A 3 -34.53 -24.47 -50.69
CA ARG A 3 -33.72 -24.95 -49.56
C ARG A 3 -32.22 -24.65 -49.70
N GLN A 4 -31.70 -24.54 -50.92
CA GLN A 4 -30.28 -24.24 -51.17
C GLN A 4 -29.96 -22.77 -50.88
N ILE A 5 -30.82 -21.85 -51.30
CA ILE A 5 -30.65 -20.40 -51.05
C ILE A 5 -30.73 -20.08 -49.55
N ALA A 6 -31.61 -20.76 -48.80
CA ALA A 6 -31.74 -20.59 -47.36
C ALA A 6 -30.55 -21.18 -46.57
N ALA A 7 -29.97 -22.29 -47.04
CA ALA A 7 -28.76 -22.87 -46.45
C ALA A 7 -27.54 -21.96 -46.67
N GLU A 8 -27.38 -21.44 -47.89
CA GLU A 8 -26.27 -20.55 -48.26
C GLU A 8 -26.31 -19.21 -47.51
N HIS A 9 -27.51 -18.63 -47.34
CA HIS A 9 -27.69 -17.44 -46.48
C HIS A 9 -27.39 -17.72 -45.01
N LYS A 10 -27.82 -18.87 -44.49
CA LYS A 10 -27.60 -19.25 -43.08
C LYS A 10 -26.11 -19.51 -42.80
N GLU A 11 -25.40 -20.16 -43.71
CA GLU A 11 -23.97 -20.40 -43.58
C GLU A 11 -23.18 -19.09 -43.59
N ARG A 12 -23.52 -18.15 -44.48
CA ARG A 12 -22.87 -16.84 -44.55
C ARG A 12 -23.02 -16.02 -43.25
N THR A 13 -24.19 -16.04 -42.63
CA THR A 13 -24.44 -15.36 -41.33
C THR A 13 -23.68 -16.02 -40.17
N VAL A 14 -23.52 -17.35 -40.19
CA VAL A 14 -22.74 -18.07 -39.17
C VAL A 14 -21.25 -17.71 -39.27
N PHE A 15 -20.70 -17.64 -40.48
CA PHE A 15 -19.31 -17.22 -40.69
C PHE A 15 -19.06 -15.78 -40.21
N GLU A 16 -19.97 -14.85 -40.49
CA GLU A 16 -19.86 -13.45 -40.06
C GLU A 16 -19.85 -13.34 -38.52
N LEU A 17 -20.71 -14.08 -37.83
CA LEU A 17 -20.76 -14.12 -36.36
C LEU A 17 -19.47 -14.71 -35.76
N ILE A 18 -18.91 -15.74 -36.38
CA ILE A 18 -17.62 -16.34 -35.97
C ILE A 18 -16.49 -15.31 -36.11
N ILE A 19 -16.43 -14.58 -37.22
CA ILE A 19 -15.38 -13.57 -37.44
C ILE A 19 -15.47 -12.46 -36.39
N ILE A 20 -16.68 -11.96 -36.11
CA ILE A 20 -16.89 -10.95 -35.07
C ILE A 20 -16.50 -11.50 -33.69
N GLY A 21 -16.88 -12.74 -33.38
CA GLY A 21 -16.51 -13.40 -32.12
C GLY A 21 -14.99 -13.51 -31.95
N VAL A 22 -14.27 -13.89 -33.01
CA VAL A 22 -12.80 -13.99 -33.01
C VAL A 22 -12.16 -12.62 -32.81
N LEU A 23 -12.66 -11.58 -33.49
CA LEU A 23 -12.16 -10.21 -33.32
C LEU A 23 -12.34 -9.72 -31.87
N ILE A 24 -13.52 -9.94 -31.28
CA ILE A 24 -13.79 -9.58 -29.89
C ILE A 24 -12.88 -10.37 -28.93
N ALA A 25 -12.71 -11.67 -29.14
CA ALA A 25 -11.84 -12.49 -28.31
C ALA A 25 -10.37 -12.01 -28.36
N LEU A 26 -9.86 -11.65 -29.54
CA LEU A 26 -8.51 -11.11 -29.69
C LEU A 26 -8.36 -9.74 -29.00
N LEU A 27 -9.36 -8.87 -29.11
CA LEU A 27 -9.36 -7.59 -28.42
C LEU A 27 -9.38 -7.76 -26.89
N MET A 28 -10.27 -8.63 -26.38
CA MET A 28 -10.34 -8.92 -24.95
C MET A 28 -9.04 -9.55 -24.42
N ALA A 29 -8.44 -10.49 -25.15
CA ALA A 29 -7.18 -11.10 -24.75
C ALA A 29 -6.03 -10.09 -24.66
N ASN A 30 -5.90 -9.20 -25.66
CA ASN A 30 -4.90 -8.14 -25.64
C ASN A 30 -5.13 -7.13 -24.51
N PHE A 31 -6.39 -6.76 -24.27
CA PHE A 31 -6.77 -5.87 -23.19
C PHE A 31 -6.42 -6.48 -21.83
N LEU A 32 -6.84 -7.72 -21.57
CA LEU A 32 -6.54 -8.43 -20.31
C LEU A 32 -5.03 -8.55 -20.10
N HIS A 33 -4.25 -8.92 -21.12
CA HIS A 33 -2.81 -9.00 -20.99
C HIS A 33 -2.16 -7.66 -20.61
N SER A 34 -2.59 -6.57 -21.26
CA SER A 34 -2.10 -5.22 -20.99
C SER A 34 -2.51 -4.73 -19.60
N PHE A 35 -3.75 -4.99 -19.19
CA PHE A 35 -4.31 -4.57 -17.93
C PHE A 35 -3.66 -5.29 -16.75
N LEU A 36 -3.55 -6.63 -16.81
CA LEU A 36 -2.90 -7.45 -15.77
C LEU A 36 -1.43 -7.07 -15.56
N LYS A 37 -0.72 -6.68 -16.63
CA LYS A 37 0.67 -6.20 -16.51
C LYS A 37 0.77 -4.85 -15.80
N GLN A 38 -0.23 -3.99 -15.95
CA GLN A 38 -0.23 -2.65 -15.33
C GLN A 38 -0.61 -2.68 -13.85
N GLU A 39 -1.56 -3.52 -13.43
CA GLU A 39 -2.00 -3.60 -12.02
C GLU A 39 -0.84 -3.86 -11.04
N GLY A 40 0.11 -4.74 -11.40
CA GLY A 40 1.31 -5.00 -10.58
C GLY A 40 2.19 -3.76 -10.40
N SER A 41 2.40 -2.98 -11.47
CA SER A 41 3.20 -1.75 -11.40
C SER A 41 2.50 -0.60 -10.67
N ILE A 42 1.18 -0.49 -10.81
CA ILE A 42 0.38 0.55 -10.15
C ILE A 42 0.32 0.31 -8.64
N SER A 43 0.09 -0.93 -8.23
CA SER A 43 0.05 -1.29 -6.81
C SER A 43 1.42 -1.13 -6.13
N GLU A 44 2.52 -1.49 -6.80
CA GLU A 44 3.87 -1.23 -6.30
C GLU A 44 4.15 0.27 -6.13
N ALA A 45 3.85 1.07 -7.15
CA ALA A 45 4.06 2.51 -7.10
C ALA A 45 3.20 3.14 -6.00
N GLY A 46 1.96 2.69 -5.83
CA GLY A 46 1.07 3.09 -4.75
C GLY A 46 1.62 2.75 -3.38
N PHE A 47 2.15 1.54 -3.19
CA PHE A 47 2.74 1.13 -1.92
C PHE A 47 4.04 1.89 -1.59
N ARG A 48 4.91 2.14 -2.59
CA ARG A 48 6.09 3.01 -2.39
C ARG A 48 5.69 4.44 -2.03
N ALA A 49 4.68 5.00 -2.70
CA ALA A 49 4.14 6.31 -2.37
C ALA A 49 3.60 6.36 -0.94
N LEU A 50 3.00 5.26 -0.47
CA LEU A 50 2.51 5.11 0.89
C LEU A 50 3.64 5.09 1.93
N GLY A 51 4.73 4.37 1.67
CA GLY A 51 5.93 4.39 2.51
C GLY A 51 6.61 5.77 2.55
N ASN A 52 6.64 6.49 1.42
CA ASN A 52 7.10 7.88 1.36
C ASN A 52 6.20 8.80 2.18
N ARG A 53 4.87 8.68 2.04
CA ARG A 53 3.91 9.44 2.85
C ARG A 53 4.09 9.14 4.34
N PHE A 54 4.30 7.88 4.70
CA PHE A 54 4.57 7.48 6.09
C PHE A 54 5.83 8.18 6.61
N THR A 55 6.92 8.18 5.84
CA THR A 55 8.16 8.88 6.17
C THR A 55 7.92 10.37 6.41
N THR A 56 7.23 11.04 5.49
CA THR A 56 6.91 12.47 5.63
C THR A 56 6.08 12.76 6.88
N GLN A 57 5.07 11.93 7.18
CA GLN A 57 4.21 12.11 8.36
C GLN A 57 4.98 11.87 9.66
N VAL A 58 5.82 10.84 9.74
CA VAL A 58 6.70 10.60 10.90
C VAL A 58 7.59 11.81 11.17
N HIS A 59 8.21 12.37 10.13
CA HIS A 59 9.04 13.56 10.27
C HIS A 59 8.24 14.81 10.63
N ALA A 60 7.02 14.96 10.11
CA ALA A 60 6.13 16.05 10.49
C ALA A 60 5.74 15.98 11.98
N ILE A 61 5.40 14.78 12.48
CA ILE A 61 5.11 14.52 13.89
C ILE A 61 6.32 14.85 14.76
N HIS A 62 7.51 14.42 14.35
CA HIS A 62 8.74 14.74 15.07
C HIS A 62 9.02 16.26 15.08
N GLY A 63 8.76 16.94 13.96
CA GLY A 63 8.84 18.40 13.88
C GLY A 63 7.88 19.08 14.85
N GLN A 64 6.63 18.65 14.90
CA GLN A 64 5.64 19.18 15.84
C GLN A 64 6.05 18.89 17.30
N TRP A 65 6.57 17.71 17.58
CA TRP A 65 7.11 17.34 18.90
C TRP A 65 8.23 18.28 19.36
N LEU A 66 9.15 18.65 18.46
CA LEU A 66 10.19 19.64 18.75
C LEU A 66 9.61 21.02 19.05
N MET A 67 8.57 21.44 18.31
CA MET A 67 7.90 22.72 18.51
C MET A 67 7.09 22.78 19.82
N ASP A 68 6.44 21.68 20.20
CA ASP A 68 5.58 21.58 21.39
C ASP A 68 6.36 21.37 22.70
N GLY A 69 7.69 21.42 22.66
CA GLY A 69 8.54 21.26 23.85
C GLY A 69 8.69 19.82 24.31
N GLN A 70 8.73 18.88 23.38
CA GLN A 70 9.02 17.46 23.61
C GLN A 70 8.01 16.71 24.50
N PRO A 71 6.68 16.83 24.26
CA PRO A 71 5.69 16.13 25.04
C PRO A 71 5.71 14.61 24.81
N SER A 72 5.11 13.83 25.71
CA SER A 72 4.89 12.40 25.48
C SER A 72 3.78 12.11 24.46
N VAL A 73 2.91 13.08 24.20
CA VAL A 73 1.79 13.00 23.26
C VAL A 73 1.76 14.27 22.41
N VAL A 74 1.79 14.10 21.10
CA VAL A 74 1.69 15.20 20.13
C VAL A 74 0.23 15.36 19.71
N LYS A 75 -0.27 16.60 19.70
CA LYS A 75 -1.63 16.92 19.27
C LYS A 75 -1.58 17.45 17.84
N LEU A 76 -2.00 16.62 16.89
CA LEU A 76 -2.15 17.02 15.50
C LEU A 76 -3.57 17.54 15.29
N ARG A 77 -3.72 18.62 14.52
CA ARG A 77 -5.02 19.09 14.07
C ARG A 77 -5.21 18.66 12.63
N ASP A 78 -6.31 17.94 12.36
CA ASP A 78 -6.68 17.57 11.00
C ASP A 78 -7.24 18.79 10.23
N SER A 79 -7.53 18.60 8.93
CA SER A 79 -8.13 19.64 8.08
C SER A 79 -9.57 20.00 8.47
N GLN A 80 -10.24 19.17 9.27
CA GLN A 80 -11.60 19.35 9.78
C GLN A 80 -11.60 20.02 11.17
N GLY A 81 -10.43 20.29 11.75
CA GLY A 81 -10.25 20.85 13.07
C GLY A 81 -10.29 19.83 14.22
N GLN A 82 -10.41 18.54 13.94
CA GLN A 82 -10.33 17.50 14.97
C GLN A 82 -8.89 17.36 15.47
N ILE A 83 -8.75 17.09 16.76
CA ILE A 83 -7.45 16.93 17.41
C ILE A 83 -7.16 15.44 17.55
N ASN A 84 -6.23 14.95 16.75
CA ASN A 84 -5.70 13.60 16.85
C ASN A 84 -4.49 13.59 17.77
N GLN A 85 -4.47 12.63 18.69
CA GLN A 85 -3.38 12.46 19.64
C GLN A 85 -2.48 11.34 19.16
N VAL A 86 -1.22 11.67 18.89
CA VAL A 86 -0.20 10.70 18.51
C VAL A 86 0.73 10.48 19.68
N THR A 87 0.84 9.23 20.12
CA THR A 87 1.80 8.85 21.15
C THR A 87 3.18 8.75 20.53
N VAL A 88 4.18 9.31 21.21
CA VAL A 88 5.57 9.29 20.74
C VAL A 88 6.48 8.70 21.81
N ASN A 89 7.59 8.11 21.39
CA ASN A 89 8.63 7.66 22.30
C ASN A 89 9.43 8.84 22.88
N ARG A 90 10.39 8.55 23.76
CA ARG A 90 11.30 9.54 24.37
C ARG A 90 12.16 10.35 23.38
N PHE A 91 12.22 9.92 22.12
CA PHE A 91 12.96 10.58 21.04
C PHE A 91 12.03 11.35 20.08
N GLY A 92 10.73 11.42 20.38
CA GLY A 92 9.76 12.14 19.56
C GLY A 92 9.31 11.42 18.29
N TRP A 93 9.50 10.09 18.23
CA TRP A 93 9.03 9.29 17.09
C TRP A 93 7.71 8.58 17.43
N PRO A 94 6.76 8.48 16.49
CA PRO A 94 5.51 7.76 16.69
C PRO A 94 5.72 6.35 17.24
N ASP A 95 5.07 6.06 18.38
CA ASP A 95 5.22 4.79 19.06
C ASP A 95 3.92 4.37 19.74
N GLY A 96 3.68 3.07 19.83
CA GLY A 96 2.43 2.52 20.36
C GLY A 96 2.50 1.03 20.68
N ASP A 97 1.38 0.47 21.12
CA ASP A 97 1.32 -0.92 21.55
C ASP A 97 1.59 -1.90 20.40
N SER A 98 1.05 -1.59 19.21
CA SER A 98 1.15 -2.42 18.01
C SER A 98 1.59 -1.62 16.78
N CYS A 99 2.11 -2.31 15.77
CA CYS A 99 2.51 -1.68 14.51
C CYS A 99 1.30 -1.17 13.72
N GLU A 100 0.17 -1.87 13.79
CA GLU A 100 -1.11 -1.46 13.22
C GLU A 100 -1.60 -0.15 13.87
N HIS A 101 -1.41 0.00 15.18
CA HIS A 101 -1.78 1.24 15.86
C HIS A 101 -0.92 2.42 15.39
N ILE A 102 0.39 2.22 15.27
CA ILE A 102 1.32 3.23 14.73
C ILE A 102 0.92 3.60 13.30
N TRP A 103 0.59 2.61 12.47
CA TRP A 103 0.09 2.85 11.11
C TRP A 103 -1.14 3.75 11.10
N LEU A 104 -2.17 3.39 11.86
CA LEU A 104 -3.43 4.14 11.93
C LEU A 104 -3.20 5.57 12.43
N GLN A 105 -2.31 5.77 13.40
CA GLN A 105 -1.99 7.09 13.93
C GLN A 105 -1.21 7.96 12.95
N VAL A 106 -0.25 7.39 12.21
CA VAL A 106 0.64 8.14 11.32
C VAL A 106 -0.01 8.44 9.97
N LEU A 107 -0.76 7.47 9.44
CA LEU A 107 -1.33 7.56 8.09
C LEU A 107 -2.82 7.91 8.09
N GLU A 108 -3.52 7.76 9.21
CA GLU A 108 -4.97 7.95 9.33
C GLU A 108 -5.76 7.14 8.27
N MET A 109 -5.24 5.96 7.95
CA MET A 109 -5.78 5.09 6.90
C MET A 109 -5.91 3.65 7.37
N PRO A 110 -6.93 2.91 6.90
CA PRO A 110 -7.04 1.49 7.20
C PRO A 110 -5.84 0.71 6.65
N MET A 111 -5.59 -0.48 7.21
CA MET A 111 -4.58 -1.44 6.77
C MET A 111 -4.97 -2.13 5.45
N SER A 112 -5.36 -1.35 4.45
CA SER A 112 -5.77 -1.85 3.14
C SER A 112 -5.46 -0.83 2.06
N LEU A 113 -4.94 -1.29 0.93
CA LEU A 113 -4.67 -0.47 -0.25
C LEU A 113 -5.28 -1.18 -1.46
N LEU A 114 -6.13 -0.48 -2.22
CA LEU A 114 -6.80 -1.03 -3.43
C LEU A 114 -7.52 -2.38 -3.16
N ASN A 115 -8.23 -2.48 -2.02
CA ASN A 115 -8.89 -3.71 -1.55
C ASN A 115 -7.96 -4.89 -1.23
N GLN A 116 -6.64 -4.68 -1.23
CA GLN A 116 -5.67 -5.67 -0.76
C GLN A 116 -5.25 -5.34 0.68
N PRO A 117 -5.22 -6.34 1.59
CA PRO A 117 -4.83 -6.11 2.97
C PRO A 117 -3.34 -5.82 3.09
N ILE A 118 -2.99 -4.89 3.97
CA ILE A 118 -1.60 -4.66 4.40
C ILE A 118 -1.42 -5.43 5.70
N SER A 119 -0.32 -6.18 5.80
CA SER A 119 0.03 -6.91 7.03
C SER A 119 1.11 -6.14 7.77
N ALA A 120 1.01 -6.08 9.11
CA ALA A 120 2.06 -5.54 9.96
C ALA A 120 2.71 -6.66 10.77
N LEU A 121 4.02 -6.58 10.95
CA LEU A 121 4.80 -7.52 11.74
C LEU A 121 5.75 -6.76 12.66
N ALA A 122 5.66 -7.04 13.97
CA ALA A 122 6.60 -6.54 14.95
C ALA A 122 7.83 -7.45 15.01
N LEU A 123 8.97 -6.92 14.57
CA LEU A 123 10.27 -7.59 14.60
C LEU A 123 11.10 -7.04 15.76
N ASN A 124 11.68 -7.95 16.55
CA ASN A 124 12.67 -7.63 17.57
C ASN A 124 14.04 -8.06 17.04
N THR A 125 14.74 -7.14 16.38
CA THR A 125 16.07 -7.41 15.82
C THR A 125 17.15 -7.05 16.83
N GLN A 126 18.21 -7.87 16.89
CA GLN A 126 19.40 -7.53 17.65
C GLN A 126 20.28 -6.65 16.76
N SER A 127 20.55 -5.41 17.18
CA SER A 127 21.44 -4.52 16.42
C SER A 127 22.87 -5.11 16.40
N PRO A 128 23.48 -5.34 15.23
CA PRO A 128 24.87 -5.78 15.14
C PRO A 128 25.87 -4.61 15.34
N GLU A 129 25.41 -3.36 15.33
CA GLU A 129 26.25 -2.19 15.57
C GLU A 129 26.42 -1.94 17.08
N ASN A 130 27.66 -2.14 17.53
CA ASN A 130 28.25 -1.69 18.80
C ASN A 130 27.73 -2.38 20.07
N ASN A 131 28.27 -3.55 20.43
CA ASN A 131 28.51 -4.10 21.80
C ASN A 131 27.46 -3.91 22.92
N ALA A 132 26.24 -3.50 22.58
CA ALA A 132 25.13 -3.29 23.47
C ALA A 132 23.97 -4.07 22.87
N ARG A 133 23.41 -4.99 23.66
CA ARG A 133 22.22 -5.79 23.32
C ARG A 133 20.97 -4.90 23.26
N ALA A 134 20.98 -3.88 22.42
CA ALA A 134 19.82 -3.04 22.17
C ALA A 134 18.91 -3.82 21.22
N VAL A 135 17.80 -4.32 21.75
CA VAL A 135 16.72 -4.88 20.95
C VAL A 135 16.09 -3.73 20.19
N GLN A 136 16.31 -3.69 18.88
CA GLN A 136 15.69 -2.71 18.00
C GLN A 136 14.28 -3.21 17.67
N ARG A 137 13.27 -2.45 18.11
CA ARG A 137 11.88 -2.73 17.78
C ARG A 137 11.59 -2.15 16.40
N VAL A 138 11.31 -3.03 15.44
CA VAL A 138 11.04 -2.68 14.04
C VAL A 138 9.63 -3.10 13.70
N CYS A 139 8.88 -2.24 13.01
CA CYS A 139 7.60 -2.57 12.42
C CYS A 139 7.79 -2.76 10.92
N ARG A 140 7.51 -3.96 10.43
CA ARG A 140 7.54 -4.25 8.99
C ARG A 140 6.13 -4.27 8.46
N TYR A 141 5.87 -3.48 7.42
CA TYR A 141 4.58 -3.45 6.73
C TYR A 141 4.73 -4.13 5.38
N TYR A 142 3.94 -5.16 5.14
CA TYR A 142 3.93 -5.96 3.91
C TYR A 142 2.68 -5.67 3.09
N PHE A 143 2.87 -5.47 1.80
CA PHE A 143 1.78 -5.41 0.83
C PHE A 143 1.75 -6.65 -0.07
N SER A 144 2.92 -7.14 -0.48
CA SER A 144 3.09 -8.43 -1.15
C SER A 144 4.38 -9.11 -0.69
N GLU A 145 4.63 -10.36 -1.10
CA GLU A 145 5.78 -11.15 -0.62
C GLU A 145 7.13 -10.43 -0.76
N ASN A 146 7.30 -9.62 -1.82
CA ASN A 146 8.53 -8.87 -2.09
C ASN A 146 8.39 -7.35 -1.91
N GLN A 147 7.26 -6.86 -1.40
CA GLN A 147 7.02 -5.43 -1.21
C GLN A 147 6.70 -5.17 0.25
N TYR A 148 7.69 -4.64 0.95
CA TYR A 148 7.58 -4.24 2.34
C TYR A 148 8.41 -2.99 2.59
N PHE A 149 8.11 -2.30 3.69
CA PHE A 149 9.01 -1.30 4.24
C PHE A 149 9.10 -1.47 5.76
N ASP A 150 10.26 -1.13 6.31
CA ASP A 150 10.58 -1.23 7.72
C ASP A 150 10.56 0.13 8.38
N TYR A 151 9.89 0.22 9.52
CA TYR A 151 9.89 1.37 10.40
C TYR A 151 10.64 1.05 11.69
N GLN A 152 11.75 1.74 11.91
CA GLN A 152 12.51 1.64 13.15
C GLN A 152 11.88 2.53 14.22
N ARG A 153 11.16 1.93 15.18
CA ARG A 153 10.44 2.66 16.23
C ARG A 153 11.33 3.56 17.08
N HIS A 154 12.61 3.21 17.23
CA HIS A 154 13.56 3.96 18.05
C HIS A 154 14.08 5.24 17.36
N SER A 155 14.38 5.17 16.07
CA SER A 155 15.08 6.22 15.31
C SER A 155 14.16 6.99 14.37
N GLY A 156 12.92 6.55 14.18
CA GLY A 156 12.01 7.11 13.19
C GLY A 156 12.36 6.76 11.76
N LYS A 157 13.44 6.00 11.52
CA LYS A 157 13.92 5.68 10.17
C LYS A 157 12.98 4.73 9.45
N VAL A 158 12.61 5.08 8.23
CA VAL A 158 11.85 4.24 7.31
C VAL A 158 12.80 3.68 6.25
N LEU A 159 12.76 2.37 6.00
CA LEU A 159 13.52 1.66 4.98
C LEU A 159 12.54 1.07 3.97
N LEU A 160 12.60 1.54 2.72
CA LEU A 160 11.72 1.15 1.60
C LEU A 160 12.29 0.00 0.76
#